data_AF-A0A8H3AGU5-F1
#
_entry.id   AF-A0A8H3AGU5-F1
#
_cell.length_a   1.000
_cell.length_b   1.000
_cell.length_c   1.000
_cell.angle_alpha   90.00
_cell.angle_beta   90.00
_cell.angle_gamma   90.00
#
_symmetry.space_group_name_H-M   'P 1'
#
loop_
_entity.id
_entity.type
_entity.pdbx_description
1 polymer ?
#
loop_
_entity_poly.entity_id
_entity_poly.type
_entity_poly.pdbx_seq_one_letter_code
_entity_poly.pdbx_strand_id
1 'polypeptide(L)'
;MSTTPYSPELLASLEIAMHDHTGRHVLTIYRLNPLFIPLIVVGYALLIYDHILTFTDEIQFIWKAKRSPAVIMFLLNRYITPIVLAIDLYDKAGIATYASHRFCVTWYFTEAMWYIVSFGMVHALVMAIWGRPRWIVFLLSSLWLAYFCTTLGILLASLLTKAHTVHFEPLLKVCYLTIAPFL
;
A
#
# COMPACT_ATOMS: atom_id res chain seq x y z
N MET A 1 -21.24 33.50 21.86
CA MET A 1 -19.87 33.15 22.30
C MET A 1 -19.50 31.88 21.56
N SER A 2 -18.99 32.03 20.34
CA SER A 2 -18.69 30.94 19.42
C SER A 2 -17.20 30.64 19.48
N THR A 3 -16.86 29.48 20.04
CA THR A 3 -15.50 28.95 20.15
C THR A 3 -15.16 28.19 18.87
N THR A 4 -14.52 28.86 17.91
CA THR A 4 -13.72 28.18 16.88
C THR A 4 -12.26 28.58 17.10
N PRO A 5 -11.32 27.63 17.27
CA PRO A 5 -9.92 27.91 17.62
C PRO A 5 -9.06 28.33 16.40
N TYR A 6 -9.69 28.66 15.28
CA TYR A 6 -8.99 28.87 14.00
C TYR A 6 -9.05 30.34 13.59
N SER A 7 -7.89 30.89 13.20
CA SER A 7 -7.78 32.28 12.77
C SER A 7 -8.59 32.52 11.48
N PRO A 8 -9.17 33.71 11.28
CA PRO A 8 -9.92 34.04 10.06
C PRO A 8 -9.09 33.85 8.78
N GLU A 9 -7.78 34.04 8.88
CA GLU A 9 -6.81 33.82 7.79
C GLU A 9 -6.67 32.34 7.41
N LEU A 10 -6.75 31.42 8.38
CA LEU A 10 -6.74 29.98 8.14
C LEU A 10 -8.03 29.53 7.44
N LEU A 11 -9.17 30.12 7.82
CA LEU A 11 -10.45 29.86 7.17
C LEU A 11 -10.49 30.41 5.74
N ALA A 12 -9.94 31.60 5.51
CA ALA A 12 -9.84 32.18 4.17
C ALA A 12 -8.88 31.40 3.26
N SER A 13 -7.75 30.91 3.80
CA SER A 13 -6.83 30.03 3.05
C SER A 13 -7.40 28.63 2.81
N LEU A 14 -8.23 28.10 3.71
CA LEU A 14 -9.04 26.89 3.50
C LEU A 14 -10.13 27.09 2.43
N GLU A 15 -10.80 28.24 2.38
CA GLU A 15 -11.79 28.56 1.35
C GLU A 15 -11.15 28.71 -0.04
N ILE A 16 -9.98 29.35 -0.12
CA ILE A 16 -9.22 29.46 -1.37
C ILE A 16 -8.71 28.09 -1.83
N ALA A 17 -8.23 27.24 -0.90
CA ALA A 17 -7.83 25.87 -1.20
C ALA A 17 -9.03 24.97 -1.57
N MET A 18 -10.23 25.24 -1.05
CA MET A 18 -11.46 24.53 -1.39
C MET A 18 -11.97 24.82 -2.81
N HIS A 19 -11.60 25.95 -3.41
CA HIS A 19 -12.07 26.28 -4.75
C HIS A 19 -11.34 25.48 -5.85
N ASP A 20 -10.17 24.92 -5.53
CA ASP A 20 -9.40 24.06 -6.43
C ASP A 20 -9.93 22.62 -6.44
N HIS A 21 -9.89 21.93 -7.58
CA HIS A 21 -10.39 20.55 -7.74
C HIS A 21 -9.71 19.58 -6.75
N THR A 22 -8.46 19.90 -6.41
CA THR A 22 -7.60 19.24 -5.41
C THR A 22 -8.18 19.34 -3.99
N GLY A 23 -8.80 20.47 -3.62
CA GLY A 23 -9.40 20.71 -2.31
C GLY A 23 -10.55 19.76 -1.98
N ARG A 24 -11.34 19.34 -2.98
CA ARG A 24 -12.46 18.39 -2.80
C ARG A 24 -11.97 16.97 -2.46
N HIS A 25 -10.87 16.52 -3.07
CA HIS A 25 -10.26 15.23 -2.75
C HIS A 25 -9.65 15.24 -1.36
N VAL A 26 -8.94 16.31 -0.99
CA VAL A 26 -8.35 16.49 0.34
C VAL A 26 -9.44 16.53 1.42
N LEU A 27 -10.56 17.22 1.19
CA LEU A 27 -11.68 17.27 2.12
C LEU A 27 -12.35 15.90 2.31
N THR A 28 -12.46 15.11 1.25
CA THR A 28 -13.02 13.76 1.31
C THR A 28 -12.09 12.82 2.07
N ILE A 29 -10.77 12.88 1.80
CA ILE A 29 -9.76 12.13 2.55
C ILE A 29 -9.82 12.51 4.03
N TYR A 30 -9.88 13.80 4.35
CA TYR A 30 -9.96 14.29 5.72
C TYR A 30 -11.22 13.81 6.45
N ARG A 31 -12.36 13.74 5.75
CA ARG A 31 -13.63 13.22 6.30
C ARG A 31 -13.60 11.70 6.52
N LEU A 32 -12.90 10.94 5.68
CA LEU A 32 -12.76 9.48 5.78
C LEU A 32 -11.62 9.04 6.71
N ASN A 33 -10.66 9.94 6.96
CA ASN A 33 -9.49 9.73 7.80
C ASN A 33 -9.78 9.11 9.19
N PRO A 34 -10.76 9.59 9.98
CA PRO A 34 -11.04 9.04 11.30
C PRO A 34 -11.52 7.57 11.28
N LEU A 35 -12.01 7.08 10.14
CA LEU A 35 -12.43 5.69 9.98
C LEU A 35 -11.33 4.82 9.37
N PHE A 36 -10.52 5.38 8.47
CA PHE A 36 -9.49 4.64 7.73
C PHE A 36 -8.27 4.29 8.59
N ILE A 37 -7.75 5.22 9.39
CA ILE A 37 -6.54 4.98 10.20
C ILE A 37 -6.73 3.82 11.20
N PRO A 38 -7.82 3.78 12.00
CA PRO A 38 -8.02 2.68 12.94
C PRO A 38 -8.11 1.32 12.26
N LEU A 39 -8.72 1.25 11.08
CA LEU A 39 -8.83 0.01 10.31
C LEU A 39 -7.46 -0.52 9.86
N ILE A 40 -6.57 0.36 9.40
CA ILE A 40 -5.21 -0.05 9.02
C ILE A 40 -4.45 -0.55 10.26
N VAL A 41 -4.52 0.18 11.37
CA VAL A 41 -3.82 -0.19 12.62
C VAL A 41 -4.32 -1.53 13.15
N VAL A 42 -5.64 -1.73 13.21
CA VAL A 42 -6.24 -2.99 13.65
C VAL A 42 -5.90 -4.13 12.70
N GLY A 43 -5.98 -3.91 11.38
CA GLY A 43 -5.61 -4.90 10.38
C GLY A 43 -4.15 -5.33 10.50
N TYR A 44 -3.25 -4.37 10.72
CA TYR A 44 -1.83 -4.65 10.96
C TYR A 44 -1.61 -5.42 12.27
N ALA A 45 -2.28 -5.02 13.36
CA ALA A 45 -2.18 -5.73 14.63
C ALA A 45 -2.66 -7.19 14.52
N LEU A 46 -3.77 -7.43 13.80
CA LEU A 46 -4.28 -8.78 13.53
C LEU A 46 -3.30 -9.61 12.70
N LEU A 47 -2.64 -9.00 11.70
CA LEU A 47 -1.62 -9.67 10.90
C LEU A 47 -0.42 -10.13 11.75
N ILE A 48 0.04 -9.27 12.66
CA ILE A 48 1.14 -9.62 13.59
C ILE A 48 0.69 -10.68 14.59
N TYR A 49 -0.54 -10.59 15.10
CA TYR A 49 -1.10 -11.60 15.98
C TYR A 49 -1.14 -12.99 15.30
N ASP A 50 -1.64 -13.05 14.08
CA ASP A 50 -1.66 -14.29 13.28
C ASP A 50 -0.25 -14.85 13.03
N HIS A 51 0.72 -13.96 12.78
CA HIS A 51 2.13 -14.33 12.63
C HIS A 51 2.67 -15.07 13.86
N ILE A 52 2.40 -14.53 15.04
CA ILE A 52 2.87 -15.09 16.31
C ILE A 52 2.18 -16.44 16.56
N LEU A 53 0.87 -16.51 16.34
CA LEU A 53 0.08 -17.71 16.61
C LEU A 53 0.53 -18.90 15.75
N THR A 54 0.87 -18.65 14.48
CA THR A 54 1.22 -19.71 13.52
C THR A 54 2.74 -19.95 13.42
N PHE A 55 3.56 -19.26 14.23
CA PHE A 55 5.01 -19.36 14.18
C PHE A 55 5.54 -20.73 14.65
N THR A 56 4.93 -21.32 15.68
CA THR A 56 5.34 -22.64 16.19
C THR A 56 5.16 -23.72 15.14
N ASP A 57 4.02 -23.71 14.47
CA ASP A 57 3.69 -24.65 13.39
C ASP A 57 4.60 -24.39 12.19
N GLU A 58 4.91 -23.13 11.88
CA GLU A 58 5.84 -22.80 10.83
C GLU A 58 7.22 -23.42 11.06
N ILE A 59 7.78 -23.30 12.26
CA ILE A 59 9.08 -23.91 12.60
C ILE A 59 9.02 -25.43 12.39
N GLN A 60 7.91 -26.07 12.80
CA GLN A 60 7.77 -27.50 12.69
C GLN A 60 7.64 -27.98 11.23
N PHE A 61 6.85 -27.29 10.41
CA PHE A 61 6.45 -27.77 9.08
C PHE A 61 7.18 -27.10 7.91
N ILE A 62 7.65 -25.87 8.05
CA ILE A 62 8.26 -25.09 6.96
C ILE A 62 9.77 -25.01 7.11
N TRP A 63 10.28 -24.68 8.30
CA TRP A 63 11.73 -24.52 8.50
C TRP A 63 12.48 -25.84 8.44
N LYS A 64 11.84 -26.92 8.92
CA LYS A 64 12.40 -28.28 8.89
C LYS A 64 12.13 -29.01 7.57
N ALA A 65 11.25 -28.48 6.71
CA ALA A 65 10.98 -29.10 5.42
C ALA A 65 12.17 -28.98 4.45
N LYS A 66 12.17 -29.83 3.43
CA LYS A 66 13.13 -29.72 2.33
C LYS A 66 12.96 -28.36 1.66
N ARG A 67 14.07 -27.65 1.44
CA ARG A 67 14.09 -26.36 0.74
C ARG A 67 13.51 -26.55 -0.67
N SER A 68 12.30 -26.04 -0.88
CA SER A 68 11.64 -25.98 -2.18
C SER A 68 11.39 -24.52 -2.56
N PRO A 69 11.23 -24.19 -3.85
CA PRO A 69 10.88 -22.84 -4.28
C PRO A 69 9.62 -22.31 -3.57
N ALA A 70 8.61 -23.18 -3.37
CA ALA A 70 7.39 -22.82 -2.65
C ALA A 70 7.66 -22.40 -1.19
N VAL A 71 8.54 -23.10 -0.47
CA VAL A 71 8.93 -22.72 0.90
C VAL A 71 9.62 -21.36 0.92
N ILE A 72 10.50 -21.09 -0.04
CA ILE A 72 11.21 -19.80 -0.13
C ILE A 72 10.23 -18.66 -0.42
N MET A 73 9.35 -18.83 -1.41
CA MET A 73 8.36 -17.82 -1.79
C MET A 73 7.37 -17.53 -0.66
N PHE A 74 6.95 -18.57 0.07
CA PHE A 74 6.12 -18.43 1.26
C PHE A 74 6.81 -17.59 2.33
N LEU A 75 8.06 -17.93 2.70
CA LEU A 75 8.81 -17.19 3.73
C LEU A 75 9.08 -15.74 3.32
N LEU A 76 9.45 -15.49 2.06
CA LEU A 76 9.66 -14.11 1.57
C LEU A 76 8.39 -13.28 1.69
N ASN A 77 7.27 -13.80 1.21
CA ASN A 77 6.00 -13.08 1.27
C ASN A 77 5.57 -12.84 2.73
N ARG A 78 5.73 -13.86 3.57
CA ARG A 78 5.31 -13.82 4.96
C ARG A 78 6.11 -12.82 5.79
N TYR A 79 7.43 -12.76 5.65
CA TYR A 79 8.25 -11.87 6.49
C TYR A 79 8.44 -10.47 5.93
N ILE A 80 8.49 -10.30 4.60
CA ILE A 80 8.72 -8.98 4.00
C ILE A 80 7.42 -8.16 3.97
N THR A 81 6.25 -8.78 3.76
CA THR A 81 4.97 -8.03 3.69
C THR A 81 4.66 -7.26 4.98
N PRO A 82 4.78 -7.83 6.20
CA PRO A 82 4.59 -7.07 7.43
C PRO A 82 5.58 -5.93 7.62
N ILE A 83 6.80 -6.04 7.07
CA ILE A 83 7.80 -4.96 7.11
C ILE A 83 7.35 -3.82 6.19
N VAL A 84 6.91 -4.14 4.97
CA VAL A 84 6.39 -3.15 4.03
C VAL A 84 5.16 -2.44 4.60
N LEU A 85 4.22 -3.21 5.17
CA LEU A 85 3.03 -2.67 5.82
C LEU A 85 3.35 -1.80 7.06
N ALA A 86 4.46 -2.07 7.77
CA ALA A 86 4.89 -1.22 8.88
C ALA A 86 5.31 0.18 8.39
N ILE A 87 6.03 0.24 7.27
CA ILE A 87 6.45 1.50 6.67
C ILE A 87 5.25 2.21 6.03
N ASP A 88 4.30 1.48 5.45
CA ASP A 88 3.02 2.05 5.01
C ASP A 88 2.21 2.61 6.16
N LEU A 89 2.25 1.98 7.34
CA LEU A 89 1.62 2.55 8.52
C LEU A 89 2.29 3.87 8.91
N TYR A 90 3.62 3.94 8.84
CA TYR A 90 4.35 5.19 9.09
C TYR A 90 3.98 6.30 8.09
N ASP A 91 3.93 5.98 6.79
CA ASP A 91 3.65 6.93 5.72
C ASP A 91 2.16 7.32 5.64
N LYS A 92 1.24 6.34 5.70
CA LYS A 92 -0.18 6.53 5.39
C LYS A 92 -1.09 6.71 6.60
N ALA A 93 -0.65 6.37 7.81
CA ALA A 93 -1.48 6.57 9.02
C ALA A 93 -1.41 8.01 9.58
N GLY A 94 -0.73 8.94 8.89
CA GLY A 94 -0.59 10.32 9.33
C GLY A 94 0.27 10.49 10.59
N ILE A 95 1.12 9.50 10.88
CA ILE A 95 2.03 9.49 12.05
C ILE A 95 3.35 10.19 11.70
N ALA A 96 3.76 10.16 10.42
CA ALA A 96 4.97 10.83 9.95
C ALA A 96 4.92 12.34 10.27
N THR A 97 5.92 12.83 11.00
CA THR A 97 6.08 14.26 11.28
C THR A 97 6.70 14.99 10.09
N TYR A 98 7.58 14.30 9.37
CA TYR A 98 8.27 14.79 8.19
C TYR A 98 8.77 13.61 7.36
N ALA A 99 8.66 13.73 6.03
CA ALA A 99 9.28 12.82 5.09
C ALA A 99 10.01 13.62 4.00
N SER A 100 11.22 13.18 3.65
CA SER A 100 11.96 13.79 2.54
C SER A 100 11.33 13.44 1.19
N HIS A 101 11.45 14.32 0.20
CA HIS A 101 10.97 14.04 -1.16
C HIS A 101 11.59 12.75 -1.74
N ARG A 102 12.89 12.51 -1.48
CA ARG A 102 13.57 11.26 -1.89
C ARG A 102 12.93 10.03 -1.24
N PHE A 103 12.63 10.11 0.05
CA PHE A 103 11.92 9.03 0.74
C PHE A 103 10.56 8.77 0.10
N CYS A 104 9.74 9.81 -0.13
CA CYS A 104 8.41 9.63 -0.72
C CYS A 104 8.46 8.98 -2.11
N VAL A 105 9.35 9.46 -2.99
CA VAL A 105 9.52 8.88 -4.33
C VAL A 105 9.98 7.43 -4.23
N THR A 106 11.06 7.16 -3.50
CA THR A 106 11.59 5.80 -3.37
C THR A 106 10.58 4.86 -2.73
N TRP A 107 9.91 5.28 -1.66
CA TRP A 107 8.93 4.46 -0.95
C TRP A 107 7.75 4.11 -1.85
N TYR A 108 7.12 5.11 -2.47
CA TYR A 108 5.95 4.92 -3.33
C TYR A 108 6.17 3.87 -4.43
N PHE A 109 7.32 3.94 -5.12
CA PHE A 109 7.63 2.97 -6.17
C PHE A 109 8.09 1.62 -5.63
N THR A 110 8.80 1.59 -4.50
CA THR A 110 9.24 0.33 -3.86
C THR A 110 8.05 -0.47 -3.32
N GLU A 111 7.10 0.21 -2.66
CA GLU A 111 5.84 -0.36 -2.19
C GLU A 111 5.06 -1.00 -3.35
N ALA A 112 4.85 -0.25 -4.44
CA ALA A 112 4.12 -0.73 -5.60
C ALA A 112 4.81 -1.92 -6.29
N MET A 113 6.13 -1.89 -6.41
CA MET A 113 6.93 -3.02 -6.91
C MET A 113 6.78 -4.25 -6.01
N TRP A 114 6.84 -4.06 -4.70
CA TRP A 114 6.67 -5.16 -3.74
C TRP A 114 5.31 -5.82 -3.87
N TYR A 115 4.23 -5.05 -4.02
CA TYR A 115 2.90 -5.64 -4.20
C TYR A 115 2.81 -6.50 -5.46
N ILE A 116 3.36 -6.06 -6.58
CA ILE A 116 3.38 -6.86 -7.81
C ILE A 116 4.12 -8.20 -7.60
N VAL A 117 5.30 -8.16 -6.97
CA VAL A 117 6.09 -9.36 -6.68
C VAL A 117 5.36 -10.26 -5.68
N SER A 118 4.78 -9.69 -4.62
CA SER A 118 4.00 -10.39 -3.60
C SER A 118 2.82 -11.15 -4.20
N PHE A 119 2.00 -10.49 -5.02
CA PHE A 119 0.89 -11.12 -5.72
C PHE A 119 1.37 -12.22 -6.69
N GLY A 120 2.50 -12.01 -7.38
CA GLY A 120 3.13 -13.04 -8.20
C GLY A 120 3.52 -14.29 -7.41
N MET A 121 4.11 -14.10 -6.23
CA MET A 121 4.50 -15.21 -5.36
C MET A 121 3.28 -16.00 -4.87
N VAL A 122 2.24 -15.31 -4.38
CA VAL A 122 1.01 -15.95 -3.92
C VAL A 122 0.33 -16.72 -5.06
N HIS A 123 0.27 -16.14 -6.27
CA HIS A 123 -0.29 -16.82 -7.43
C HIS A 123 0.44 -18.13 -7.73
N ALA A 124 1.77 -18.09 -7.82
CA ALA A 124 2.57 -19.29 -8.06
C ALA A 124 2.44 -20.34 -6.94
N LEU A 125 2.30 -19.93 -5.68
CA LEU A 125 2.04 -20.83 -4.55
C LEU A 125 0.69 -21.53 -4.67
N VAL A 126 -0.36 -20.78 -5.01
CA VAL A 126 -1.70 -21.35 -5.24
C VAL A 126 -1.63 -22.39 -6.35
N MET A 127 -0.94 -22.10 -7.44
CA MET A 127 -0.78 -23.03 -8.58
C MET A 127 0.01 -24.29 -8.21
N ALA A 128 0.96 -24.19 -7.28
CA ALA A 128 1.75 -25.32 -6.81
C ALA A 128 1.00 -26.25 -5.85
N ILE A 129 0.09 -25.71 -5.03
CA ILE A 129 -0.64 -26.48 -4.00
C ILE A 129 -1.92 -27.12 -4.55
N TRP A 130 -2.58 -26.47 -5.51
CA TRP A 130 -3.90 -26.89 -5.98
C TRP A 130 -3.82 -27.96 -7.09
N GLY A 131 -4.21 -29.21 -6.79
CA GLY A 131 -4.40 -30.27 -7.78
C GLY A 131 -5.67 -30.06 -8.62
N ARG A 132 -5.59 -29.29 -9.70
CA ARG A 132 -6.76 -28.71 -10.39
C ARG A 132 -6.89 -29.07 -11.88
N PRO A 133 -8.12 -29.00 -12.44
CA PRO A 133 -8.32 -29.16 -13.87
C PRO A 133 -7.64 -28.04 -14.64
N ARG A 134 -7.02 -28.40 -15.78
CA ARG A 134 -6.17 -27.50 -16.58
C ARG A 134 -6.86 -26.19 -17.00
N TRP A 135 -8.18 -26.20 -17.18
CA TRP A 135 -8.92 -25.00 -17.57
C TRP A 135 -8.88 -23.88 -16.51
N ILE A 136 -8.98 -24.24 -15.21
CA ILE A 136 -8.91 -23.27 -14.10
C ILE A 136 -7.52 -22.67 -14.03
N VAL A 137 -6.50 -23.49 -14.26
CA VAL A 137 -5.10 -23.05 -14.32
C VAL A 137 -4.92 -22.01 -15.44
N PHE A 138 -5.40 -22.31 -16.66
CA PHE A 138 -5.31 -21.35 -17.76
C PHE A 138 -6.09 -20.06 -17.49
N LEU A 139 -7.29 -20.14 -16.92
CA LEU A 139 -8.10 -18.97 -16.57
C LEU A 139 -7.39 -18.10 -15.51
N LEU A 140 -6.91 -18.72 -14.42
CA LEU A 140 -6.26 -17.98 -13.35
C LEU A 140 -4.94 -17.36 -13.82
N SER A 141 -4.16 -18.07 -14.63
CA SER A 141 -2.91 -17.55 -15.18
C SER A 141 -3.14 -16.42 -16.20
N SER A 142 -4.20 -16.47 -17.01
CA SER A 142 -4.51 -15.38 -17.95
C SER A 142 -4.95 -14.12 -17.22
N LEU A 143 -5.80 -14.25 -16.20
CA LEU A 143 -6.22 -13.14 -15.35
C LEU A 143 -5.03 -12.52 -14.60
N TRP A 144 -4.15 -13.36 -14.05
CA TRP A 144 -2.93 -12.88 -13.40
C TRP A 144 -1.99 -12.16 -14.36
N LEU A 145 -1.80 -12.68 -15.58
CA LEU A 145 -0.95 -12.04 -16.58
C LEU A 145 -1.51 -10.68 -17.01
N ALA A 146 -2.83 -10.58 -17.20
CA ALA A 146 -3.49 -9.31 -17.50
C ALA A 146 -3.29 -8.30 -16.36
N TYR A 147 -3.47 -8.73 -15.10
CA TYR A 147 -3.18 -7.91 -13.92
C TYR A 147 -1.71 -7.46 -13.87
N PHE A 148 -0.77 -8.37 -14.08
CA PHE A 148 0.66 -8.07 -14.07
C PHE A 148 1.04 -7.05 -15.13
N CYS A 149 0.62 -7.27 -16.39
CA CYS A 149 0.95 -6.37 -17.50
C CYS A 149 0.34 -4.97 -17.30
N THR A 150 -0.92 -4.90 -16.83
CA THR A 150 -1.60 -3.62 -16.61
C THR A 150 -0.95 -2.84 -15.46
N THR A 151 -0.72 -3.48 -14.31
CA THR A 151 -0.10 -2.82 -13.15
C THR A 151 1.34 -2.40 -13.43
N LEU A 152 2.15 -3.26 -14.07
CA LEU A 152 3.51 -2.91 -14.47
C LEU A 152 3.54 -1.75 -15.46
N GLY A 153 2.63 -1.75 -16.45
CA GLY A 153 2.52 -0.66 -17.42
C GLY A 153 2.16 0.67 -16.76
N ILE A 154 1.16 0.68 -15.87
CA ILE A 154 0.77 1.87 -15.10
C ILE A 154 1.94 2.37 -14.25
N LEU A 155 2.64 1.46 -13.58
CA LEU A 155 3.72 1.82 -12.67
C LEU A 155 4.95 2.36 -13.41
N LEU A 156 5.32 1.77 -14.54
CA LEU A 156 6.39 2.27 -15.40
C LEU A 156 6.03 3.64 -15.98
N ALA A 157 4.80 3.82 -16.48
CA ALA A 157 4.33 5.10 -16.97
C ALA A 157 4.35 6.17 -15.86
N SER A 158 3.92 5.81 -14.64
CA SER A 158 3.92 6.70 -13.48
C SER A 158 5.34 7.07 -13.04
N LEU A 159 6.28 6.11 -13.05
CA LEU A 159 7.68 6.36 -12.72
C LEU A 159 8.32 7.34 -13.70
N LEU A 160 8.08 7.15 -15.00
CA LEU A 160 8.70 7.98 -16.03
C LEU A 160 8.09 9.38 -16.11
N THR A 161 6.78 9.51 -15.89
CA THR A 161 6.06 10.77 -16.15
C THR A 161 5.65 11.54 -14.89
N LYS A 162 5.50 10.87 -13.75
CA LYS A 162 4.92 11.44 -12.52
C LYS A 162 5.80 11.33 -11.28
N ALA A 163 6.98 10.72 -11.34
CA ALA A 163 7.84 10.61 -10.15
C ALA A 163 8.17 11.97 -9.51
N HIS A 164 8.33 13.02 -10.31
CA HIS A 164 8.61 14.38 -9.82
C HIS A 164 7.42 15.03 -9.07
N THR A 165 6.20 14.51 -9.24
CA THR A 165 4.99 15.07 -8.61
C THR A 165 4.70 14.46 -7.23
N VAL A 166 5.44 13.41 -6.84
CA VAL A 166 5.33 12.80 -5.52
C VAL A 166 5.91 13.75 -4.46
N HIS A 167 5.13 14.08 -3.44
CA HIS A 167 5.63 14.91 -2.34
C HIS A 167 4.91 14.61 -1.02
N PHE A 168 5.50 15.09 0.07
CA PHE A 168 4.93 14.99 1.40
C PHE A 168 3.91 16.11 1.60
N GLU A 169 2.68 15.75 1.97
CA GLU A 169 1.61 16.70 2.30
C GLU A 169 1.59 16.97 3.80
N PRO A 170 1.94 18.17 4.28
CA PRO A 170 1.96 18.47 5.71
C PRO A 170 0.57 18.44 6.35
N LEU A 171 -0.51 18.70 5.60
CA LEU A 171 -1.87 18.69 6.14
C LEU A 171 -2.34 17.27 6.48
N LEU A 172 -1.99 16.31 5.62
CA LEU A 172 -2.40 14.90 5.75
C LEU A 172 -1.32 14.05 6.43
N LYS A 173 -0.07 14.54 6.51
CA LYS A 173 1.10 13.83 7.01
C LYS A 173 1.39 12.53 6.25
N VAL A 174 1.24 12.57 4.93
CA VAL A 174 1.44 11.41 4.04
C VAL A 174 2.22 11.80 2.79
N CYS A 175 2.94 10.85 2.19
CA CYS A 175 3.42 10.98 0.82
C CYS A 175 2.27 10.73 -0.17
N TYR A 176 2.05 11.66 -1.11
CA TYR A 176 1.02 11.50 -2.13
C TYR A 176 1.50 11.91 -3.52
N LEU A 177 0.88 11.30 -4.54
CA LEU A 177 1.10 11.61 -5.94
C LEU A 177 0.03 12.60 -6.41
N THR A 178 0.41 13.78 -6.87
CA THR A 178 -0.56 14.66 -7.55
C THR A 178 -0.84 14.14 -8.95
N ILE A 179 -2.11 13.81 -9.17
CA ILE A 179 -2.67 13.52 -10.49
C ILE A 179 -3.08 14.88 -11.07
N ALA A 180 -2.63 15.20 -12.29
CA ALA A 180 -2.97 16.48 -12.92
C ALA A 180 -4.50 16.62 -13.05
N PRO A 181 -5.08 17.81 -12.82
CA PRO A 181 -6.52 18.02 -12.74
C PRO A 181 -7.26 17.97 -14.10
N PHE A 182 -6.69 17.34 -15.13
CA PHE A 182 -7.22 17.37 -16.49
C PHE A 182 -7.93 16.07 -16.88
N LEU A 183 -8.85 15.63 -16.04
CA LEU A 183 -10.03 14.83 -16.40
C LEU A 183 -11.27 15.53 -15.83
#